data_AF-A0A0G1P944-F1
#
_entry.id   AF-A0A0G1P944-F1
#
_cell.length_a   1.000
_cell.length_b   1.000
_cell.length_c   1.000
_cell.angle_alpha   90.00
_cell.angle_beta   90.00
_cell.angle_gamma   90.00
#
_symmetry.space_group_name_H-M   'P 1'
#
loop_
_entity.id
_entity.type
_entity.pdbx_description
1 polymer ?
#
loop_
_entity_poly.entity_id
_entity_poly.type
_entity_poly.pdbx_seq_one_letter_code
_entity_poly.pdbx_strand_id
1 'polypeptide(L)'
;MPDEKKFQQLIDKIKKLQASGNYDLSLEEDLSIAVMNLISLEEHFFLTSQKTGKSDYLDLLQQTREIRKALLAKMIPQHEGETWCITKHLLAATMRLIEVGTKYQTDGKNQEADTSFTQAYKIYSLFWAVRLKLLNLKDIKKVVKPVSVDDLVNQLVDCCQE
;
A
#
# COMPACT_ATOMS: atom_id res chain seq x y z
N MET A 1 5.48 -17.21 16.27
CA MET A 1 5.36 -18.09 15.09
C MET A 1 6.41 -17.71 14.05
N PRO A 2 6.90 -18.62 13.19
CA PRO A 2 7.95 -18.36 12.20
C PRO A 2 7.69 -17.12 11.31
N ASP A 3 6.41 -16.87 11.01
CA ASP A 3 5.90 -15.77 10.19
C ASP A 3 6.20 -14.36 10.77
N GLU A 4 6.16 -14.23 12.10
CA GLU A 4 6.33 -12.93 12.80
C GLU A 4 7.79 -12.48 12.85
N LYS A 5 8.71 -13.42 13.10
CA LYS A 5 10.16 -13.14 13.12
C LYS A 5 10.67 -12.71 11.75
N LYS A 6 10.12 -13.29 10.68
CA LYS A 6 10.47 -12.97 9.29
C LYS A 6 9.89 -11.64 8.83
N PHE A 7 8.63 -11.37 9.18
CA PHE A 7 8.05 -10.06 8.94
C PHE A 7 8.88 -8.96 9.64
N GLN A 8 9.34 -9.22 10.87
CA GLN A 8 10.24 -8.30 11.56
C GLN A 8 11.56 -8.06 10.81
N GLN A 9 12.17 -9.09 10.21
CA GLN A 9 13.37 -8.93 9.37
C GLN A 9 13.11 -8.05 8.14
N LEU A 10 11.94 -8.19 7.51
CA LEU A 10 11.53 -7.30 6.40
C LEU A 10 11.41 -5.86 6.88
N ILE A 11 10.74 -5.62 8.01
CA ILE A 11 10.63 -4.28 8.61
C ILE A 11 12.00 -3.69 8.89
N ASP A 12 12.92 -4.47 9.46
CA ASP A 12 14.27 -4.00 9.77
C ASP A 12 15.05 -3.67 8.49
N LYS A 13 14.87 -4.43 7.41
CA LYS A 13 15.46 -4.16 6.09
C LYS A 13 14.89 -2.88 5.47
N ILE A 14 13.56 -2.70 5.53
CA ILE A 14 12.89 -1.48 5.08
C ILE A 14 13.46 -0.28 5.84
N LYS A 15 13.49 -0.32 7.18
CA LYS A 15 14.03 0.76 8.03
C LYS A 15 15.48 1.11 7.70
N LYS A 16 16.33 0.11 7.45
CA LYS A 16 17.74 0.34 7.06
C LYS A 16 17.87 1.04 5.71
N LEU A 17 17.09 0.62 4.72
CA LEU A 17 17.10 1.24 3.39
C LEU A 17 16.44 2.61 3.38
N GLN A 18 15.45 2.80 4.23
CA GLN A 18 14.88 4.11 4.47
C GLN A 18 15.96 5.05 5.02
N ALA A 19 16.75 4.59 6.00
CA ALA A 19 17.82 5.38 6.63
C ALA A 19 19.07 5.61 5.76
N SER A 20 19.24 4.93 4.61
CA SER A 20 20.47 5.02 3.81
C SER A 20 20.58 6.28 2.92
N GLY A 21 19.58 7.17 2.94
CA GLY A 21 19.68 8.55 2.44
C GLY A 21 19.38 8.76 0.94
N ASN A 22 19.08 7.71 0.18
CA ASN A 22 18.73 7.83 -1.26
C ASN A 22 17.28 8.25 -1.52
N TYR A 23 16.44 8.35 -0.47
CA TYR A 23 15.04 8.74 -0.55
C TYR A 23 14.74 9.80 0.52
N ASP A 24 14.03 10.87 0.13
CA ASP A 24 13.40 11.75 1.11
C ASP A 24 12.17 11.04 1.68
N LEU A 25 12.37 10.35 2.80
CA LEU A 25 11.35 9.50 3.40
C LEU A 25 10.10 10.25 3.81
N SER A 26 10.28 11.44 4.38
CA SER A 26 9.16 12.26 4.84
C SER A 26 8.29 12.64 3.65
N LEU A 27 8.93 13.08 2.55
CA LEU A 27 8.22 13.41 1.32
C LEU A 27 7.50 12.19 0.71
N GLU A 28 8.15 11.03 0.69
CA GLU A 28 7.57 9.81 0.12
C GLU A 28 6.41 9.26 0.97
N GLU A 29 6.50 9.38 2.31
CA GLU A 29 5.41 9.08 3.24
C GLU A 29 4.22 9.99 2.97
N ASP A 30 4.42 11.31 2.95
CA ASP A 30 3.38 12.30 2.66
C ASP A 30 2.72 12.06 1.30
N LEU A 31 3.52 11.76 0.27
CA LEU A 31 3.01 11.43 -1.06
C LEU A 31 2.17 10.14 -1.06
N SER A 32 2.55 9.13 -0.28
CA SER A 32 1.78 7.89 -0.17
C SER A 32 0.41 8.15 0.46
N ILE A 33 0.33 9.00 1.49
CA ILE A 33 -0.92 9.40 2.14
C ILE A 33 -1.77 10.26 1.20
N ALA A 34 -1.15 11.17 0.44
CA ALA A 34 -1.85 11.93 -0.58
C ALA A 34 -2.50 11.01 -1.62
N VAL A 35 -1.79 9.96 -2.07
CA VAL A 35 -2.34 8.95 -3.00
C VAL A 35 -3.48 8.16 -2.35
N MET A 36 -3.38 7.75 -1.08
CA MET A 36 -4.48 7.10 -0.35
C MET A 36 -5.75 7.97 -0.36
N ASN A 37 -5.61 9.25 -0.02
CA ASN A 37 -6.72 10.19 0.03
C ASN A 37 -7.35 10.43 -1.34
N LEU A 38 -6.55 10.50 -2.41
CA LEU A 38 -7.08 10.63 -3.78
C LEU A 38 -7.86 9.38 -4.22
N ILE A 39 -7.41 8.18 -3.85
CA ILE A 39 -8.18 6.94 -4.09
C ILE A 39 -9.51 6.99 -3.35
N SER A 40 -9.51 7.45 -2.09
CA SER A 40 -10.73 7.62 -1.32
C SER A 40 -11.68 8.64 -1.97
N LEU A 41 -11.16 9.77 -2.46
CA LEU A 41 -11.96 10.77 -3.19
C LEU A 41 -12.59 10.19 -4.46
N GLU A 42 -11.86 9.39 -5.26
CA GLU A 42 -12.43 8.70 -6.42
C GLU A 42 -13.66 7.85 -6.01
N GLU A 43 -13.56 7.10 -4.92
CA GLU A 43 -14.67 6.30 -4.39
C GLU A 43 -15.85 7.16 -3.92
N HIS A 44 -15.58 8.24 -3.20
CA HIS A 44 -16.61 9.17 -2.73
C HIS A 44 -17.36 9.84 -3.88
N PHE A 45 -16.66 10.27 -4.94
CA PHE A 45 -17.29 10.86 -6.11
C PHE A 45 -18.14 9.85 -6.86
N PHE A 46 -17.65 8.63 -7.05
CA PHE A 46 -18.44 7.54 -7.62
C PHE A 46 -19.72 7.31 -6.82
N LEU A 47 -19.62 7.07 -5.51
CA LEU A 47 -20.78 6.79 -4.66
C LEU A 47 -21.76 7.97 -4.63
N THR A 48 -21.27 9.21 -4.63
CA THR A 48 -22.11 10.42 -4.66
C THR A 48 -22.86 10.54 -5.98
N SER A 49 -22.22 10.23 -7.12
CA SER A 49 -22.89 10.19 -8.42
C SER A 49 -24.07 9.22 -8.42
N GLN A 50 -23.89 8.02 -7.86
CA GLN A 50 -24.92 6.99 -7.80
C GLN A 50 -26.07 7.36 -6.84
N LYS A 51 -25.74 7.98 -5.70
CA LYS A 51 -26.73 8.41 -4.70
C LYS A 51 -27.57 9.61 -5.16
N THR A 52 -26.99 10.51 -5.94
CA THR A 52 -27.63 11.78 -6.31
C THR A 52 -28.15 11.80 -7.75
N GLY A 53 -27.73 10.86 -8.59
CA GLY A 53 -28.02 10.85 -10.03
C GLY A 53 -27.30 11.94 -10.83
N LYS A 54 -26.38 12.70 -10.22
CA LYS A 54 -25.66 13.80 -10.88
C LYS A 54 -24.36 13.29 -11.50
N SER A 55 -24.26 13.37 -12.83
CA SER A 55 -23.09 12.93 -13.60
C SER A 55 -21.84 13.76 -13.34
N ASP A 56 -21.97 15.04 -12.97
CA ASP A 56 -20.83 15.95 -12.80
C ASP A 56 -19.81 15.47 -11.75
N TYR A 57 -20.23 14.62 -10.80
CA TYR A 57 -19.30 13.98 -9.86
C TYR A 57 -18.33 13.01 -10.55
N LEU A 58 -18.71 12.43 -11.70
CA LEU A 58 -17.82 11.58 -12.49
C LEU A 58 -16.72 12.40 -13.20
N ASP A 59 -16.99 13.66 -13.52
CA ASP A 59 -15.96 14.57 -14.05
C ASP A 59 -14.93 14.92 -12.96
N LEU A 60 -15.39 15.14 -11.72
CA LEU A 60 -14.51 15.32 -10.57
C LEU A 60 -13.69 14.06 -10.26
N LEU A 61 -14.31 12.89 -10.37
CA LEU A 61 -13.60 11.61 -10.26
C LEU A 61 -12.48 11.52 -11.30
N GLN A 62 -12.78 11.84 -12.56
CA GLN A 62 -11.79 11.77 -13.64
C GLN A 62 -10.63 12.74 -13.40
N GLN A 63 -10.88 13.97 -12.94
CA GLN A 63 -9.82 14.93 -12.59
C GLN A 63 -8.96 14.43 -11.43
N THR A 64 -9.60 13.91 -10.37
CA THR A 64 -8.93 13.32 -9.20
C THR A 64 -8.02 12.16 -9.61
N ARG A 65 -8.52 11.31 -10.53
CA ARG A 65 -7.78 10.17 -11.07
C ARG A 65 -6.52 10.59 -11.82
N GLU A 66 -6.55 11.68 -12.57
CA GLU A 66 -5.38 12.18 -13.28
C GLU A 66 -4.33 12.74 -12.32
N ILE A 67 -4.74 13.46 -11.27
CA ILE A 67 -3.81 13.90 -10.21
C ILE A 67 -3.17 12.69 -9.53
N ARG A 68 -3.96 11.67 -9.16
CA ARG A 68 -3.43 10.45 -8.55
C ARG A 68 -2.43 9.74 -9.46
N LYS A 69 -2.71 9.61 -10.75
CA LYS A 69 -1.78 8.99 -11.72
C LYS A 69 -0.45 9.75 -11.77
N ALA A 70 -0.50 11.08 -11.79
CA ALA A 70 0.70 11.90 -11.81
C ALA A 70 1.55 11.73 -10.54
N LEU A 71 0.93 11.68 -9.36
CA LEU A 71 1.66 11.42 -8.11
C LEU A 71 2.21 10.00 -8.03
N LEU A 72 1.44 9.00 -8.44
CA LEU A 72 1.87 7.61 -8.45
C LEU A 72 3.08 7.40 -9.39
N ALA A 73 3.12 8.12 -10.52
CA ALA A 73 4.26 8.10 -11.44
C ALA A 73 5.55 8.66 -10.83
N LYS A 74 5.45 9.65 -9.94
CA LYS A 74 6.62 10.19 -9.21
C LYS A 74 7.19 9.16 -8.24
N MET A 75 6.32 8.42 -7.55
CA MET A 75 6.72 7.42 -6.56
C MET A 75 7.24 6.13 -7.21
N ILE A 76 6.60 5.68 -8.28
CA ILE A 76 6.92 4.42 -8.96
C ILE A 76 7.25 4.72 -10.43
N PRO A 77 8.45 5.24 -10.75
CA PRO A 77 8.79 5.73 -12.09
C PRO A 77 9.02 4.63 -13.13
N GLN A 78 9.29 3.39 -12.70
CA GLN A 78 9.42 2.24 -13.60
C GLN A 78 8.26 1.28 -13.37
N HIS A 79 7.56 0.94 -14.45
CA HIS A 79 6.37 0.08 -14.41
C HIS A 79 6.75 -1.28 -15.01
N GLU A 80 7.13 -2.22 -14.16
CA GLU A 80 7.20 -3.62 -14.57
C GLU A 80 5.87 -4.29 -14.21
N GLY A 81 5.15 -4.78 -15.21
CA GLY A 81 3.86 -5.47 -15.02
C GLY A 81 2.82 -4.66 -14.22
N GLU A 82 2.31 -5.24 -13.14
CA GLU A 82 1.20 -4.70 -12.34
C GLU A 82 1.62 -3.80 -11.17
N THR A 83 2.88 -3.35 -11.12
CA THR A 83 3.43 -2.59 -9.96
C THR A 83 2.54 -1.43 -9.53
N TRP A 84 2.02 -0.63 -10.46
CA TRP A 84 1.09 0.47 -10.16
C TRP A 84 -0.22 0.03 -9.53
N CYS A 85 -0.81 -1.04 -10.06
CA CYS A 85 -2.05 -1.58 -9.52
C CYS A 85 -1.81 -2.11 -8.10
N ILE A 86 -0.73 -2.88 -7.90
CA ILE A 86 -0.32 -3.41 -6.59
C ILE A 86 -0.13 -2.26 -5.60
N THR A 87 0.69 -1.25 -5.92
CA THR A 87 0.90 -0.07 -5.07
C THR A 87 -0.42 0.60 -4.68
N LYS A 88 -1.28 0.89 -5.65
CA LYS A 88 -2.59 1.52 -5.40
C LYS A 88 -3.46 0.67 -4.48
N HIS A 89 -3.51 -0.65 -4.69
CA HIS A 89 -4.33 -1.56 -3.88
C HIS A 89 -3.79 -1.73 -2.46
N LEU A 90 -2.47 -1.80 -2.28
CA LEU A 90 -1.84 -1.81 -0.95
C LEU A 90 -2.17 -0.52 -0.18
N LEU A 91 -1.96 0.65 -0.80
CA LEU A 91 -2.27 1.95 -0.18
C LEU A 91 -3.77 2.07 0.19
N ALA A 92 -4.66 1.69 -0.72
CA ALA A 92 -6.11 1.72 -0.48
C ALA A 92 -6.53 0.79 0.67
N ALA A 93 -5.98 -0.43 0.72
CA ALA A 93 -6.27 -1.41 1.77
C ALA A 93 -5.73 -0.93 3.13
N THR A 94 -4.53 -0.36 3.18
CA THR A 94 -3.97 0.27 4.38
C THR A 94 -4.93 1.33 4.92
N MET A 95 -5.33 2.29 4.09
CA MET A 95 -6.24 3.37 4.51
C MET A 95 -7.56 2.81 5.05
N ARG A 96 -8.14 1.82 4.36
CA ARG A 96 -9.43 1.25 4.77
C ARG A 96 -9.34 0.52 6.11
N LEU A 97 -8.26 -0.20 6.37
CA LEU A 97 -8.05 -0.88 7.65
C LEU A 97 -7.79 0.10 8.80
N ILE A 98 -7.12 1.23 8.54
CA ILE A 98 -6.98 2.30 9.54
C ILE A 98 -8.36 2.86 9.91
N GLU A 99 -9.23 3.09 8.92
CA GLU A 99 -10.60 3.58 9.17
C GLU A 99 -11.42 2.55 9.97
N VAL A 100 -11.34 1.27 9.62
CA VAL A 100 -12.02 0.18 10.34
C VAL A 100 -11.50 0.08 11.79
N GLY A 101 -10.19 0.12 11.99
CA GLY A 101 -9.58 0.09 13.32
C GLY A 101 -10.02 1.29 14.18
N THR A 102 -10.11 2.47 13.59
CA THR A 102 -10.59 3.68 14.28
C THR A 102 -12.06 3.56 14.69
N LYS A 103 -12.90 2.94 13.85
CA LYS A 103 -14.31 2.65 14.21
C LYS A 103 -14.40 1.65 15.36
N TYR A 104 -13.63 0.56 15.33
CA TYR A 104 -13.57 -0.38 16.46
C TYR A 104 -13.10 0.29 17.75
N GLN A 105 -12.09 1.16 17.67
CA GLN A 105 -11.60 1.91 18.83
C GLN A 105 -12.68 2.84 19.40
N THR A 106 -13.43 3.53 18.53
CA THR A 106 -14.56 4.39 18.93
C THR A 106 -15.65 3.58 19.64
N ASP A 107 -15.89 2.34 19.21
CA ASP A 107 -16.85 1.41 19.81
C ASP A 107 -16.32 0.72 21.09
N GLY A 108 -15.10 1.02 21.55
CA GLY A 108 -14.47 0.38 22.71
C GLY A 108 -13.93 -1.03 22.46
N LYS A 109 -13.91 -1.49 21.20
CA LYS A 109 -13.43 -2.81 20.76
C LYS A 109 -11.93 -2.80 20.50
N ASN A 110 -11.17 -2.65 21.58
CA ASN A 110 -9.73 -2.39 21.50
C ASN A 110 -8.93 -3.53 20.85
N GLN A 111 -9.33 -4.80 21.03
CA GLN A 111 -8.61 -5.94 20.46
C GLN A 111 -8.78 -6.01 18.93
N GLU A 112 -9.98 -5.75 18.43
CA GLU A 112 -10.29 -5.71 17.01
C GLU A 112 -9.66 -4.49 16.33
N ALA A 113 -9.60 -3.36 17.03
CA ALA A 113 -8.88 -2.18 16.60
C ALA A 113 -7.39 -2.48 16.40
N ASP A 114 -6.74 -3.05 17.43
CA ASP A 114 -5.32 -3.43 17.38
C ASP A 114 -5.02 -4.42 16.25
N THR A 115 -5.91 -5.40 16.06
CA THR A 115 -5.81 -6.34 14.93
C THR A 115 -5.85 -5.62 13.59
N SER A 116 -6.78 -4.68 13.42
CA SER A 116 -6.94 -3.90 12.18
C SER A 116 -5.74 -3.00 11.92
N PHE A 117 -5.22 -2.32 12.94
CA PHE A 117 -4.03 -1.47 12.83
C PHE A 117 -2.78 -2.29 12.51
N THR A 118 -2.62 -3.45 13.14
CA THR A 118 -1.52 -4.39 12.84
C THR A 118 -1.56 -4.84 11.39
N GLN A 119 -2.74 -5.17 10.85
CA GLN A 119 -2.90 -5.53 9.44
C GLN A 119 -2.62 -4.35 8.51
N ALA A 120 -3.09 -3.15 8.85
CA ALA A 120 -2.82 -1.93 8.09
C ALA A 120 -1.31 -1.65 7.98
N TYR A 121 -0.59 -1.78 9.11
CA TYR A 121 0.86 -1.62 9.16
C TYR A 121 1.59 -2.67 8.32
N LYS A 122 1.13 -3.93 8.37
CA LYS A 122 1.66 -5.01 7.51
C LYS A 122 1.54 -4.67 6.03
N ILE A 123 0.35 -4.27 5.58
CA ILE A 123 0.09 -3.93 4.18
C ILE A 123 0.87 -2.68 3.75
N TYR A 124 0.99 -1.68 4.62
CA TYR A 124 1.78 -0.49 4.34
C TYR A 124 3.28 -0.81 4.19
N SER A 125 3.77 -1.75 5.00
CA SER A 125 5.14 -2.25 4.89
C SER A 125 5.39 -3.00 3.58
N LEU A 126 4.40 -3.73 3.07
CA LEU A 126 4.47 -4.33 1.73
C LEU A 126 4.55 -3.26 0.63
N PHE A 127 3.85 -2.13 0.79
CA PHE A 127 3.99 -1.00 -0.12
C PHE A 127 5.44 -0.49 -0.14
N TRP A 128 6.07 -0.32 1.02
CA TRP A 128 7.48 0.07 1.10
C TRP A 128 8.41 -0.94 0.46
N ALA A 129 8.15 -2.24 0.61
CA ALA A 129 8.92 -3.27 -0.06
C ALA A 129 8.86 -3.15 -1.59
N VAL A 130 7.69 -2.84 -2.15
CA VAL A 130 7.54 -2.57 -3.59
C VAL A 130 8.26 -1.27 -3.98
N ARG A 131 8.03 -0.18 -3.23
CA ARG A 131 8.59 1.16 -3.50
C ARG A 131 10.11 1.18 -3.48
N LEU A 132 10.72 0.47 -2.54
CA LEU A 132 12.16 0.35 -2.36
C LEU A 132 12.79 -0.70 -3.28
N LYS A 133 11.99 -1.29 -4.20
CA LYS A 133 12.40 -2.37 -5.11
C LYS A 133 13.04 -3.56 -4.38
N LEU A 134 12.61 -3.80 -3.15
CA LEU A 134 13.03 -4.98 -2.42
C LEU A 134 12.46 -6.24 -3.08
N LEU A 135 11.24 -6.13 -3.61
CA LEU A 135 10.57 -7.18 -4.39
C LEU A 135 10.97 -7.07 -5.87
N ASN A 136 11.74 -8.03 -6.37
CA ASN A 136 11.94 -8.20 -7.80
C ASN A 136 10.72 -8.92 -8.38
N LEU A 137 9.74 -8.16 -8.87
CA LEU A 137 8.46 -8.70 -9.34
C LEU A 137 8.59 -9.60 -10.58
N LYS A 138 9.75 -9.57 -11.27
CA LYS A 138 10.06 -10.45 -12.42
C LYS A 138 10.17 -11.93 -12.02
N ASP A 139 10.54 -12.20 -10.78
CA ASP A 139 10.79 -13.57 -10.28
C ASP A 139 9.54 -14.17 -9.62
N ILE A 140 8.48 -13.36 -9.46
CA ILE A 140 7.17 -13.84 -9.01
C ILE A 140 6.52 -14.56 -10.20
N LYS A 141 6.90 -15.83 -10.39
CA LYS A 141 6.23 -16.76 -11.31
C LYS A 141 4.73 -16.66 -11.12
N LYS A 142 3.96 -16.53 -12.22
CA LYS A 142 2.48 -16.50 -12.24
C LYS A 142 1.93 -17.43 -11.16
N VAL A 143 1.41 -16.81 -10.12
CA VAL A 143 1.02 -17.48 -8.89
C VAL A 143 -0.32 -18.18 -9.15
N VAL A 144 -0.30 -19.52 -9.20
CA VAL A 144 -1.52 -20.35 -9.31
C VAL A 144 -2.07 -20.73 -7.92
N LYS A 145 -1.39 -20.35 -6.82
CA LYS A 145 -1.81 -20.62 -5.42
C LYS A 145 -1.51 -19.43 -4.52
N PRO A 146 -2.36 -19.06 -3.54
CA PRO A 146 -2.10 -17.91 -2.66
C PRO A 146 -0.69 -17.99 -2.05
N VAL A 147 0.16 -17.03 -2.41
CA VAL A 147 1.53 -16.90 -1.88
C VAL A 147 1.42 -16.49 -0.42
N SER A 148 2.07 -17.23 0.47
CA SER A 148 2.13 -16.87 1.89
C SER A 148 3.04 -15.65 2.07
N VAL A 149 2.87 -14.90 3.17
CA VAL A 149 3.81 -13.83 3.54
C VAL A 149 5.24 -14.39 3.64
N ASP A 150 5.37 -15.63 4.12
CA ASP A 150 6.61 -16.42 4.13
C ASP A 150 7.28 -16.53 2.75
N ASP A 151 6.52 -16.85 1.69
CA ASP A 151 7.05 -17.01 0.34
C ASP A 151 7.49 -15.66 -0.27
N LEU A 152 6.75 -14.58 0.01
CA LEU A 152 7.12 -13.22 -0.37
C LEU A 152 8.39 -12.74 0.37
N VAL A 153 8.52 -13.04 1.66
CA VAL A 153 9.73 -12.69 2.44
C VAL A 153 10.94 -13.52 2.01
N ASN A 154 10.78 -14.81 1.70
CA ASN A 154 11.89 -15.63 1.21
C ASN A 154 12.46 -15.07 -0.11
N GLN A 155 11.60 -14.66 -1.05
CA GLN A 155 12.03 -13.98 -2.28
C GLN A 155 12.78 -12.67 -1.99
N LEU A 156 12.40 -11.94 -0.93
CA LEU A 156 13.04 -10.69 -0.51
C LEU A 156 14.42 -10.86 0.14
N VAL A 157 14.65 -12.00 0.81
CA VAL A 157 15.88 -12.31 1.55
C VAL A 157 16.94 -12.92 0.63
N ASP A 158 16.54 -13.76 -0.33
CA ASP A 158 17.46 -14.45 -1.24
C ASP A 158 18.06 -13.54 -2.32
N CYS A 159 17.44 -12.41 -2.68
CA CYS A 159 18.00 -11.44 -3.64
C CYS A 159 19.25 -10.67 -3.15
N CYS A 160 19.86 -11.04 -2.02
CA CYS A 160 21.05 -10.40 -1.47
C CYS A 160 22.26 -11.35 -1.34
N GLN A 161 22.23 -12.53 -1.97
CA GLN A 161 23.38 -13.45 -2.05
C GLN A 161 24.06 -13.50 -3.43
N GLU A 162 23.85 -12.51 -4.30
CA GLU A 162 24.66 -12.27 -5.51
C GLU A 162 25.37 -10.92 -5.45
#